data_AF-W5T9X6-F1
#
_entry.id   AF-W5T9X6-F1
#
_cell.length_a   1.000
_cell.length_b   1.000
_cell.length_c   1.000
_cell.angle_alpha   90.00
_cell.angle_beta   90.00
_cell.angle_gamma   90.00
#
_symmetry.space_group_name_H-M   'P 1'
#
loop_
_entity.id
_entity.type
_entity.pdbx_description
1 polymer ?
#
loop_
_entity_poly.entity_id
_entity_poly.type
_entity_poly.pdbx_seq_one_letter_code
_entity_poly.pdbx_strand_id
1 'polypeptide(L)'
;MSEMWKSVVDAIVYNAEYYPDLGEQAVDGTARALLIQPLWNLTPQQEYEAITYAIESHGTITSIPTRLDQAAIRDFLRRILLRLDDLKPWPEPRFQTLSISRWPEFVDSRPIAIINGSFPFVQDKVGEGFGQGPGDQRYFLLLQLNSGAEVGFIWPHAGDESKTTFVTRSNLAANDIIEEMIDASLLPPESFMPFNQPNTPMQSADPQRQFETTALSPEFRGENLPGNTVWQGKQVRYLTEQERQGYRVRFENGLAYDSSSRLLDTRNTATLWTPQGGRAIFVMDAFGTIYWSPWHVLGEFHHSSLLAGAPVAGAGEIGVTEGHVHLISDKSTHYRPEQRFTRQVVESLRSHGVLLNDSQVELNSPR
;
A
#
# COMPACT_ATOMS: atom_id res chain seq x y z
N MET A 1 10.74 -2.05 36.18
CA MET A 1 10.42 -2.33 34.77
C MET A 1 10.53 -3.83 34.56
N SER A 2 9.57 -4.44 33.86
CA SER A 2 9.65 -5.85 33.47
C SER A 2 10.89 -6.11 32.59
N GLU A 3 11.27 -7.36 32.40
CA GLU A 3 12.32 -7.81 31.44
C GLU A 3 12.07 -7.36 29.97
N MET A 4 10.99 -6.63 29.72
CA MET A 4 10.56 -6.07 28.43
C MET A 4 11.64 -5.25 27.73
N TRP A 5 12.54 -4.59 28.46
CA TRP A 5 13.66 -3.88 27.84
C TRP A 5 14.60 -4.82 27.07
N LYS A 6 14.77 -6.08 27.52
CA LYS A 6 15.56 -7.07 26.78
C LYS A 6 14.86 -7.48 25.50
N SER A 7 13.53 -7.63 25.54
CA SER A 7 12.75 -7.95 24.34
C SER A 7 12.84 -6.84 23.29
N VAL A 8 12.82 -5.57 23.70
CA VAL A 8 13.06 -4.42 22.81
C VAL A 8 14.44 -4.51 22.16
N VAL A 9 15.49 -4.78 22.95
CA VAL A 9 16.86 -4.93 22.43
C VAL A 9 16.96 -6.11 21.47
N ASP A 10 16.38 -7.25 21.79
CA ASP A 10 16.38 -8.45 20.95
C ASP A 10 15.70 -8.18 19.59
N ALA A 11 14.59 -7.45 19.57
CA ALA A 11 13.92 -7.06 18.34
C ALA A 11 14.77 -6.12 17.47
N ILE A 12 15.48 -5.17 18.08
CA ILE A 12 16.40 -4.27 17.37
C ILE A 12 17.58 -5.05 16.79
N VAL A 13 18.19 -5.93 17.59
CA VAL A 13 19.34 -6.76 17.16
C VAL A 13 18.96 -7.68 16.02
N TYR A 14 17.79 -8.31 16.08
CA TYR A 14 17.27 -9.17 15.01
C TYR A 14 17.15 -8.41 13.68
N ASN A 15 16.54 -7.21 13.70
CA ASN A 15 16.38 -6.40 12.50
C ASN A 15 17.71 -5.85 11.96
N ALA A 16 18.68 -5.61 12.84
CA ALA A 16 20.00 -5.14 12.45
C ALA A 16 20.77 -6.13 11.56
N GLU A 17 20.45 -7.43 11.62
CA GLU A 17 21.13 -8.45 10.80
C GLU A 17 20.81 -8.33 9.30
N TYR A 18 19.71 -7.66 8.94
CA TYR A 18 19.31 -7.42 7.54
C TYR A 18 20.04 -6.24 6.89
N TYR A 19 20.77 -5.44 7.67
CA TYR A 19 21.63 -4.39 7.14
C TYR A 19 23.02 -4.93 6.81
N PRO A 20 23.66 -4.44 5.73
CA PRO A 20 25.02 -4.84 5.37
C PRO A 20 26.04 -4.50 6.47
N ASP A 21 25.83 -3.36 7.15
CA ASP A 21 26.59 -2.91 8.32
C ASP A 21 25.71 -2.10 9.27
N LEU A 22 26.24 -1.74 10.44
CA LEU A 22 25.57 -0.89 11.44
C LEU A 22 25.88 0.61 11.22
N GLY A 23 26.07 1.03 9.97
CA GLY A 23 26.36 2.40 9.56
C GLY A 23 25.16 3.34 9.72
N GLU A 24 25.25 4.55 9.15
CA GLU A 24 24.21 5.59 9.31
C GLU A 24 22.85 5.15 8.78
N GLN A 25 22.81 4.39 7.69
CA GLN A 25 21.58 3.88 7.10
C GLN A 25 20.82 2.95 8.06
N ALA A 26 21.53 2.04 8.75
CA ALA A 26 20.92 1.15 9.73
C ALA A 26 20.37 1.93 10.93
N VAL A 27 21.12 2.95 11.40
CA VAL A 27 20.69 3.80 12.51
C VAL A 27 19.44 4.61 12.17
N ASP A 28 19.42 5.30 11.02
CA ASP A 28 18.26 6.09 10.60
C ASP A 28 17.04 5.21 10.32
N GLY A 29 17.24 4.07 9.64
CA GLY A 29 16.18 3.12 9.35
C GLY A 29 15.54 2.55 10.61
N THR A 30 16.35 2.08 11.57
CA THR A 30 15.85 1.54 12.84
C THR A 30 15.18 2.62 13.70
N ALA A 31 15.76 3.82 13.82
CA ALA A 31 15.16 4.90 14.60
C ALA A 31 13.79 5.32 14.03
N ARG A 32 13.67 5.41 12.69
CA ARG A 32 12.38 5.70 12.04
C ARG A 32 11.38 4.56 12.20
N ALA A 33 11.83 3.31 12.15
CA ALA A 33 10.96 2.16 12.34
C ALA A 33 10.32 2.17 13.73
N LEU A 34 11.08 2.43 14.80
CA LEU A 34 10.57 2.55 16.17
C LEU A 34 9.46 3.61 16.29
N LEU A 35 9.58 4.74 15.57
CA LEU A 35 8.57 5.79 15.59
C LEU A 35 7.33 5.50 14.74
N ILE A 36 7.46 4.70 13.68
CA ILE A 36 6.38 4.43 12.71
C ILE A 36 5.63 3.15 13.07
N GLN A 37 6.33 2.17 13.64
CA GLN A 37 5.86 0.85 14.05
C GLN A 37 6.45 0.53 15.42
N PRO A 38 5.85 1.07 16.50
CA PRO A 38 6.30 0.76 17.83
C PRO A 38 6.25 -0.74 18.10
N LEU A 39 7.21 -1.24 18.86
CA LEU A 39 7.30 -2.64 19.24
C LEU A 39 6.19 -2.95 20.23
N TRP A 40 5.20 -3.73 19.78
CA TRP A 40 4.01 -4.05 20.56
C TRP A 40 3.27 -2.76 20.98
N ASN A 41 2.73 -2.72 22.21
CA ASN A 41 1.99 -1.59 22.78
C ASN A 41 2.89 -0.49 23.37
N LEU A 42 4.17 -0.44 23.02
CA LEU A 42 5.07 0.55 23.61
C LEU A 42 4.90 1.91 22.95
N THR A 43 4.93 2.97 23.75
CA THR A 43 5.08 4.32 23.21
C THR A 43 6.53 4.56 22.81
N PRO A 44 6.81 5.50 21.89
CA PRO A 44 8.18 5.92 21.57
C PRO A 44 9.01 6.29 22.82
N GLN A 45 8.36 6.86 23.83
CA GLN A 45 8.98 7.16 25.12
C GLN A 45 9.35 5.91 25.91
N GLN A 46 8.49 4.89 25.94
CA GLN A 46 8.79 3.64 26.62
C GLN A 46 9.90 2.84 25.91
N GLU A 47 9.94 2.85 24.58
CA GLU A 47 11.03 2.25 23.81
C GLU A 47 12.36 2.98 24.06
N TYR A 48 12.33 4.31 24.06
CA TYR A 48 13.49 5.14 24.40
C TYR A 48 14.03 4.82 25.80
N GLU A 49 13.14 4.71 26.79
CA GLU A 49 13.51 4.34 28.18
C GLU A 49 14.07 2.92 28.26
N ALA A 50 13.51 1.98 27.50
CA ALA A 50 14.01 0.61 27.41
C ALA A 50 15.43 0.54 26.83
N ILE A 51 15.68 1.27 25.72
CA ILE A 51 17.01 1.34 25.09
C ILE A 51 18.00 2.04 26.03
N THR A 52 17.58 3.11 26.71
CA THR A 52 18.40 3.81 27.71
C THR A 52 18.82 2.87 28.83
N TYR A 53 17.86 2.14 29.40
CA TYR A 53 18.13 1.16 30.45
C TYR A 53 19.08 0.05 29.98
N ALA A 54 18.91 -0.44 28.75
CA ALA A 54 19.80 -1.44 28.16
C ALA A 54 21.26 -0.95 28.12
N ILE A 55 21.49 0.27 27.65
CA ILE A 55 22.84 0.86 27.54
C ILE A 55 23.49 1.05 28.92
N GLU A 56 22.71 1.39 29.94
CA GLU A 56 23.19 1.60 31.32
C GLU A 56 23.39 0.30 32.10
N SER A 57 22.65 -0.76 31.75
CA SER A 57 22.76 -2.07 32.39
C SER A 57 24.15 -2.71 32.17
N HIS A 58 24.61 -3.51 33.14
CA HIS A 58 25.86 -4.28 33.01
C HIS A 58 25.61 -5.70 32.53
N GLY A 59 26.57 -6.28 31.81
CA GLY A 59 26.50 -7.66 31.31
C GLY A 59 25.82 -7.79 29.94
N THR A 60 25.29 -8.98 29.66
CA THR A 60 24.67 -9.34 28.39
C THR A 60 23.30 -8.67 28.24
N ILE A 61 23.09 -7.95 27.13
CA ILE A 61 21.87 -7.17 26.87
C ILE A 61 20.96 -7.77 25.80
N THR A 62 21.40 -8.83 25.14
CA THR A 62 20.59 -9.57 24.16
C THR A 62 20.56 -11.05 24.54
N SER A 63 19.41 -11.69 24.34
CA SER A 63 19.18 -13.11 24.61
C SER A 63 19.18 -13.96 23.34
N ILE A 64 19.19 -13.32 22.15
CA ILE A 64 19.15 -14.00 20.86
C ILE A 64 20.57 -14.28 20.33
N PRO A 65 20.77 -15.39 19.59
CA PRO A 65 22.03 -15.62 18.88
C PRO A 65 22.26 -14.54 17.82
N THR A 66 23.43 -13.92 17.83
CA THR A 66 23.80 -12.92 16.82
C THR A 66 25.29 -12.92 16.55
N ARG A 67 25.68 -12.45 15.36
CA ARG A 67 27.08 -12.21 14.97
C ARG A 67 27.70 -10.98 15.62
N LEU A 68 26.89 -10.13 16.26
CA LEU A 68 27.31 -8.86 16.85
C LEU A 68 27.83 -9.08 18.28
N ASP A 69 28.93 -8.41 18.64
CA ASP A 69 29.40 -8.40 20.03
C ASP A 69 28.63 -7.38 20.90
N GLN A 70 28.75 -7.51 22.22
CA GLN A 70 28.02 -6.66 23.17
C GLN A 70 28.41 -5.17 23.06
N ALA A 71 29.65 -4.87 22.65
CA ALA A 71 30.11 -3.49 22.51
C ALA A 71 29.49 -2.84 21.27
N ALA A 72 29.44 -3.56 20.16
CA ALA A 72 28.81 -3.13 18.91
C ALA A 72 27.30 -2.90 19.08
N ILE A 73 26.60 -3.79 19.79
CA ILE A 73 25.17 -3.61 20.08
C ILE A 73 24.95 -2.34 20.92
N ARG A 74 25.76 -2.11 21.97
CA ARG A 74 25.64 -0.92 22.81
C ARG A 74 25.94 0.37 22.04
N ASP A 75 26.95 0.35 21.17
CA ASP A 75 27.26 1.50 20.32
C ASP A 75 26.10 1.82 19.36
N PHE A 76 25.55 0.79 18.72
CA PHE A 76 24.41 0.92 17.82
C PHE A 76 23.18 1.49 18.53
N LEU A 77 22.84 0.96 19.72
CA LEU A 77 21.74 1.47 20.54
C LEU A 77 21.96 2.93 20.97
N ARG A 78 23.19 3.34 21.32
CA ARG A 78 23.51 4.75 21.63
C ARG A 78 23.28 5.65 20.42
N ARG A 79 23.69 5.23 19.24
CA ARG A 79 23.50 5.99 18.00
C ARG A 79 22.03 6.07 17.60
N ILE A 80 21.24 5.03 17.86
CA ILE A 80 19.77 5.06 17.74
C ILE A 80 19.17 6.09 18.70
N LEU A 81 19.57 6.12 19.98
CA LEU A 81 19.08 7.14 20.92
C LEU A 81 19.40 8.57 20.46
N LEU A 82 20.64 8.82 20.04
CA LEU A 82 21.02 10.13 19.48
C LEU A 82 20.15 10.50 18.28
N ARG A 83 19.87 9.52 17.41
CA ARG A 83 19.00 9.76 16.25
C ARG A 83 17.55 10.00 16.66
N LEU A 84 17.04 9.30 17.65
CA LEU A 84 15.71 9.54 18.20
C LEU A 84 15.63 10.93 18.83
N ASP A 85 16.66 11.39 19.53
CA ASP A 85 16.74 12.75 20.06
C ASP A 85 16.66 13.81 18.95
N ASP A 86 17.39 13.61 17.83
CA ASP A 86 17.34 14.50 16.66
C ASP A 86 15.95 14.53 15.98
N LEU A 87 15.15 13.48 16.17
CA LEU A 87 13.80 13.34 15.61
C LEU A 87 12.71 13.90 16.54
N LYS A 88 13.07 14.49 17.69
CA LYS A 88 12.10 15.14 18.58
C LYS A 88 11.57 16.47 17.98
N PRO A 89 10.28 16.82 18.22
CA PRO A 89 9.29 16.05 18.98
C PRO A 89 8.82 14.82 18.19
N TRP A 90 8.69 13.68 18.89
CA TRP A 90 8.19 12.46 18.27
C TRP A 90 6.71 12.56 17.95
N PRO A 91 6.24 11.90 16.88
CA PRO A 91 4.81 11.83 16.59
C PRO A 91 4.06 11.13 17.73
N GLU A 92 2.87 11.64 18.06
CA GLU A 92 1.97 10.99 19.03
C GLU A 92 1.57 9.58 18.53
N PRO A 93 1.32 8.62 19.44
CA PRO A 93 0.80 7.30 19.07
C PRO A 93 -0.47 7.43 18.23
N ARG A 94 -0.59 6.59 17.20
CA ARG A 94 -1.68 6.70 16.21
C ARG A 94 -3.02 6.18 16.74
N PHE A 95 -2.98 5.34 17.78
CA PHE A 95 -4.12 4.82 18.55
C PHE A 95 -3.62 4.21 19.89
N GLN A 96 -4.54 3.88 20.79
CA GLN A 96 -4.28 3.19 22.06
C GLN A 96 -5.04 1.86 22.14
N THR A 97 -4.38 0.79 22.58
CA THR A 97 -5.05 -0.51 22.79
C THR A 97 -5.92 -0.50 24.05
N LEU A 98 -7.15 -1.00 23.92
CA LEU A 98 -8.11 -1.12 25.01
C LEU A 98 -8.02 -2.49 25.71
N SER A 99 -8.34 -2.51 27.00
CA SER A 99 -8.29 -3.74 27.81
C SER A 99 -9.19 -4.85 27.26
N ILE A 100 -8.67 -6.08 27.26
CA ILE A 100 -9.39 -7.31 26.90
C ILE A 100 -10.69 -7.51 27.72
N SER A 101 -10.73 -6.99 28.95
CA SER A 101 -11.92 -7.05 29.82
C SER A 101 -13.14 -6.32 29.25
N ARG A 102 -12.94 -5.41 28.28
CA ARG A 102 -14.00 -4.65 27.61
C ARG A 102 -14.67 -5.41 26.46
N TRP A 103 -14.24 -6.64 26.17
CA TRP A 103 -14.82 -7.46 25.11
C TRP A 103 -16.35 -7.52 25.09
N PRO A 104 -17.06 -7.70 26.22
CA PRO A 104 -18.52 -7.77 26.21
C PRO A 104 -19.21 -6.52 25.64
N GLU A 105 -18.53 -5.37 25.65
CA GLU A 105 -19.04 -4.12 25.07
C GLU A 105 -19.01 -4.14 23.52
N PHE A 106 -18.12 -4.94 22.91
CA PHE A 106 -17.87 -4.92 21.47
C PHE A 106 -18.60 -6.01 20.68
N VAL A 107 -19.13 -7.03 21.35
CA VAL A 107 -19.77 -8.20 20.71
C VAL A 107 -20.92 -7.81 19.76
N ASP A 108 -21.75 -6.84 20.16
CA ASP A 108 -22.91 -6.36 19.40
C ASP A 108 -22.71 -4.93 18.84
N SER A 109 -21.46 -4.50 18.71
CA SER A 109 -21.14 -3.15 18.20
C SER A 109 -21.40 -3.02 16.70
N ARG A 110 -21.63 -1.77 16.26
CA ARG A 110 -22.00 -1.45 14.89
C ARG A 110 -20.87 -1.87 13.93
N PRO A 111 -21.11 -2.80 12.99
CA PRO A 111 -20.13 -3.13 11.97
C PRO A 111 -20.04 -2.00 10.94
N ILE A 112 -18.82 -1.61 10.58
CA ILE A 112 -18.54 -0.51 9.64
C ILE A 112 -17.74 -0.95 8.42
N ALA A 113 -16.96 -2.03 8.52
CA ALA A 113 -16.35 -2.69 7.37
C ALA A 113 -16.10 -4.19 7.61
N ILE A 114 -15.87 -4.92 6.53
CA ILE A 114 -15.24 -6.24 6.54
C ILE A 114 -13.82 -6.07 6.01
N ILE A 115 -12.84 -6.61 6.71
CA ILE A 115 -11.46 -6.63 6.24
C ILE A 115 -11.18 -7.96 5.57
N ASN A 116 -10.72 -7.90 4.33
CA ASN A 116 -10.27 -9.06 3.56
C ASN A 116 -8.87 -9.49 4.04
N GLY A 117 -8.84 -10.05 5.24
CA GLY A 117 -7.65 -10.57 5.90
C GLY A 117 -8.01 -11.23 7.23
N SER A 118 -7.33 -12.34 7.51
CA SER A 118 -7.43 -13.06 8.79
C SER A 118 -6.79 -12.27 9.93
N PHE A 119 -7.03 -12.66 11.18
CA PHE A 119 -6.46 -11.95 12.32
C PHE A 119 -4.91 -11.84 12.29
N PRO A 120 -4.12 -12.82 11.80
CA PRO A 120 -2.67 -12.66 11.71
C PRO A 120 -2.26 -11.60 10.68
N PHE A 121 -3.02 -11.45 9.59
CA PHE A 121 -2.81 -10.37 8.63
C PHE A 121 -3.10 -9.01 9.27
N VAL A 122 -4.22 -8.89 9.96
CA VAL A 122 -4.58 -7.62 10.63
C VAL A 122 -3.58 -7.27 11.73
N GLN A 123 -3.16 -8.25 12.53
CA GLN A 123 -2.13 -8.09 13.55
C GLN A 123 -0.79 -7.61 12.96
N ASP A 124 -0.33 -8.20 11.86
CA ASP A 124 0.89 -7.76 11.16
C ASP A 124 0.82 -6.30 10.68
N LYS A 125 -0.35 -5.89 10.18
CA LYS A 125 -0.54 -4.54 9.62
C LYS A 125 -0.86 -3.47 10.64
N VAL A 126 -1.49 -3.83 11.75
CA VAL A 126 -1.79 -2.90 12.84
C VAL A 126 -0.63 -2.83 13.83
N GLY A 127 0.19 -3.88 13.95
CA GLY A 127 1.28 -3.96 14.93
C GLY A 127 0.82 -4.37 16.33
N GLU A 128 -0.47 -4.68 16.49
CA GLU A 128 -1.10 -4.98 17.77
C GLU A 128 -1.67 -6.39 17.87
N GLY A 129 -1.44 -7.02 19.02
CA GLY A 129 -1.79 -8.42 19.25
C GLY A 129 -3.29 -8.64 19.46
N PHE A 130 -3.83 -9.67 18.82
CA PHE A 130 -5.22 -10.10 19.08
C PHE A 130 -5.29 -10.91 20.39
N GLY A 131 -6.30 -10.62 21.21
CA GLY A 131 -6.67 -11.39 22.39
C GLY A 131 -7.80 -12.38 22.13
N GLN A 132 -8.01 -13.29 23.07
CA GLN A 132 -9.16 -14.22 23.08
C GLN A 132 -9.99 -14.01 24.36
N GLY A 133 -11.30 -13.86 24.18
CA GLY A 133 -12.23 -13.65 25.29
C GLY A 133 -12.47 -14.93 26.09
N PRO A 134 -12.69 -14.86 27.42
CA PRO A 134 -12.99 -16.05 28.21
C PRO A 134 -14.24 -16.79 27.68
N GLY A 135 -14.05 -18.00 27.15
CA GLY A 135 -15.14 -18.82 26.59
C GLY A 135 -15.61 -18.43 25.19
N ASP A 136 -14.94 -17.49 24.51
CA ASP A 136 -15.22 -17.11 23.12
C ASP A 136 -14.22 -17.78 22.16
N GLN A 137 -14.70 -18.30 21.03
CA GLN A 137 -13.86 -18.91 20.00
C GLN A 137 -13.28 -17.85 19.03
N ARG A 138 -13.70 -16.58 19.17
CA ARG A 138 -13.23 -15.46 18.34
C ARG A 138 -11.99 -14.79 18.90
N TYR A 139 -11.14 -14.33 17.99
CA TYR A 139 -10.01 -13.46 18.29
C TYR A 139 -10.41 -12.01 18.05
N PHE A 140 -9.94 -11.10 18.89
CA PHE A 140 -10.25 -9.68 18.73
C PHE A 140 -9.10 -8.76 19.13
N LEU A 141 -9.15 -7.54 18.60
CA LEU A 141 -8.29 -6.42 18.99
C LEU A 141 -9.18 -5.19 19.19
N LEU A 142 -9.02 -4.50 20.32
CA LEU A 142 -9.81 -3.30 20.67
C LEU A 142 -8.89 -2.10 20.75
N LEU A 143 -9.25 -1.01 20.06
CA LEU A 143 -8.44 0.21 20.00
C LEU A 143 -9.30 1.45 20.26
N GLN A 144 -8.65 2.51 20.74
CA GLN A 144 -9.16 3.88 20.72
C GLN A 144 -8.29 4.72 19.78
N LEU A 145 -8.92 5.31 18.76
CA LEU A 145 -8.27 6.19 17.80
C LEU A 145 -8.10 7.61 18.37
N ASN A 146 -7.33 8.46 17.69
CA ASN A 146 -7.05 9.84 18.12
C ASN A 146 -8.29 10.75 18.10
N SER A 147 -9.27 10.46 17.24
CA SER A 147 -10.60 11.07 17.27
C SER A 147 -11.42 10.71 18.52
N GLY A 148 -10.93 9.80 19.35
CA GLY A 148 -11.65 9.20 20.46
C GLY A 148 -12.57 8.04 20.04
N ALA A 149 -12.59 7.67 18.76
CA ALA A 149 -13.40 6.55 18.28
C ALA A 149 -12.90 5.23 18.89
N GLU A 150 -13.79 4.52 19.58
CA GLU A 150 -13.52 3.17 20.05
C GLU A 150 -13.90 2.15 18.96
N VAL A 151 -12.95 1.34 18.54
CA VAL A 151 -13.07 0.38 17.43
C VAL A 151 -12.64 -1.02 17.83
N GLY A 152 -13.13 -2.02 17.11
CA GLY A 152 -12.77 -3.42 17.34
C GLY A 152 -12.59 -4.19 16.03
N PHE A 153 -11.58 -5.04 15.99
CA PHE A 153 -11.41 -6.08 14.98
C PHE A 153 -11.87 -7.40 15.56
N ILE A 154 -12.74 -8.13 14.85
CA ILE A 154 -13.35 -9.38 15.33
C ILE A 154 -13.23 -10.46 14.26
N TRP A 155 -12.49 -11.51 14.56
CA TRP A 155 -12.26 -12.64 13.67
C TRP A 155 -12.78 -13.95 14.28
N PRO A 156 -13.33 -14.89 13.47
CA PRO A 156 -13.60 -14.77 12.04
C PRO A 156 -14.90 -14.01 11.73
N HIS A 157 -14.98 -13.38 10.56
CA HIS A 157 -16.22 -12.75 10.09
C HIS A 157 -17.24 -13.82 9.70
N ALA A 158 -18.31 -13.98 10.49
CA ALA A 158 -19.40 -14.91 10.19
C ALA A 158 -18.95 -16.35 9.85
N GLY A 159 -17.84 -16.80 10.45
CA GLY A 159 -17.24 -18.12 10.19
C GLY A 159 -16.28 -18.20 9.01
N ASP A 160 -16.10 -17.11 8.25
CA ASP A 160 -15.08 -16.99 7.19
C ASP A 160 -13.72 -16.63 7.82
N GLU A 161 -12.84 -17.62 7.91
CA GLU A 161 -11.49 -17.48 8.48
C GLU A 161 -10.56 -16.57 7.66
N SER A 162 -10.93 -16.22 6.43
CA SER A 162 -10.15 -15.28 5.61
C SER A 162 -10.46 -13.81 5.91
N LYS A 163 -11.46 -13.53 6.76
CA LYS A 163 -12.01 -12.18 6.95
C LYS A 163 -12.15 -11.78 8.42
N THR A 164 -12.01 -10.49 8.68
CA THR A 164 -12.12 -9.88 10.00
C THR A 164 -13.18 -8.78 9.97
N THR A 165 -14.09 -8.72 10.94
CA THR A 165 -15.11 -7.67 11.03
C THR A 165 -14.51 -6.45 11.72
N PHE A 166 -14.68 -5.26 11.16
CA PHE A 166 -14.32 -3.99 11.79
C PHE A 166 -15.58 -3.31 12.33
N VAL A 167 -15.62 -3.09 13.64
CA VAL A 167 -16.77 -2.53 14.37
C VAL A 167 -16.39 -1.24 15.08
N THR A 168 -17.39 -0.42 15.41
CA THR A 168 -17.20 0.76 16.23
C THR A 168 -18.33 0.93 17.25
N ARG A 169 -18.00 1.57 18.38
CA ARG A 169 -18.94 2.09 19.38
C ARG A 169 -19.17 3.59 19.25
N SER A 170 -18.47 4.26 18.34
CA SER A 170 -18.56 5.69 18.11
C SER A 170 -19.77 6.07 17.24
N ASN A 171 -20.26 7.30 17.43
CA ASN A 171 -21.27 7.91 16.56
C ASN A 171 -20.66 8.64 15.36
N LEU A 172 -19.33 8.66 15.22
CA LEU A 172 -18.64 9.24 14.07
C LEU A 172 -18.99 8.49 12.77
N ALA A 173 -18.76 9.14 11.63
CA ALA A 173 -19.05 8.53 10.33
C ALA A 173 -18.13 7.32 10.10
N ALA A 174 -18.68 6.26 9.50
CA ALA A 174 -17.94 5.03 9.28
C ALA A 174 -16.70 5.25 8.40
N ASN A 175 -16.80 6.10 7.38
CA ASN A 175 -15.68 6.41 6.50
C ASN A 175 -14.57 7.15 7.24
N ASP A 176 -14.89 8.15 8.06
CA ASP A 176 -13.89 8.89 8.85
C ASP A 176 -13.11 7.95 9.79
N ILE A 177 -13.80 7.00 10.44
CA ILE A 177 -13.17 6.00 11.31
C ILE A 177 -12.28 5.04 10.52
N ILE A 178 -12.73 4.63 9.32
CA ILE A 178 -11.97 3.73 8.45
C ILE A 178 -10.73 4.45 7.89
N GLU A 179 -10.87 5.68 7.42
CA GLU A 179 -9.77 6.53 6.94
C GLU A 179 -8.75 6.76 8.05
N GLU A 180 -9.20 7.12 9.26
CA GLU A 180 -8.31 7.28 10.41
C GLU A 180 -7.57 5.98 10.75
N MET A 181 -8.24 4.82 10.71
CA MET A 181 -7.60 3.52 10.95
C MET A 181 -6.59 3.16 9.86
N ILE A 182 -6.87 3.48 8.60
CA ILE A 182 -5.96 3.30 7.47
C ILE A 182 -4.73 4.19 7.64
N ASP A 183 -4.91 5.47 7.94
CA ASP A 183 -3.82 6.41 8.18
C ASP A 183 -2.99 6.01 9.40
N ALA A 184 -3.65 5.43 10.40
CA ALA A 184 -3.02 5.02 11.64
C ALA A 184 -2.25 3.69 11.55
N SER A 185 -2.46 2.87 10.52
CA SER A 185 -1.87 1.52 10.41
C SER A 185 -1.21 1.26 9.04
N LEU A 186 -0.71 0.04 8.84
CA LEU A 186 -0.31 -0.45 7.52
C LEU A 186 -1.42 -1.28 6.85
N LEU A 187 -2.64 -1.24 7.38
CA LEU A 187 -3.74 -1.93 6.74
C LEU A 187 -3.97 -1.27 5.37
N PRO A 188 -3.93 -2.04 4.28
CA PRO A 188 -4.18 -1.49 2.97
C PRO A 188 -5.61 -0.93 2.91
N PRO A 189 -5.86 0.26 2.36
CA PRO A 189 -7.20 0.77 2.16
C PRO A 189 -8.11 -0.25 1.45
N GLU A 190 -7.57 -0.97 0.47
CA GLU A 190 -8.27 -2.00 -0.30
C GLU A 190 -8.63 -3.26 0.50
N SER A 191 -8.03 -3.44 1.69
CA SER A 191 -8.42 -4.53 2.58
C SER A 191 -9.77 -4.27 3.23
N PHE A 192 -10.20 -3.01 3.38
CA PHE A 192 -11.50 -2.66 3.94
C PHE A 192 -12.60 -2.74 2.87
N MET A 193 -13.68 -3.44 3.20
CA MET A 193 -14.95 -3.47 2.48
C MET A 193 -16.00 -2.79 3.35
N PRO A 194 -16.20 -1.46 3.22
CA PRO A 194 -17.15 -0.73 4.04
C PRO A 194 -18.57 -1.27 3.88
N PHE A 195 -19.33 -1.34 4.97
CA PHE A 195 -20.76 -1.61 4.89
C PHE A 195 -21.46 -0.34 4.38
N ASN A 196 -21.91 -0.38 3.12
CA ASN A 196 -22.59 0.75 2.45
C ASN A 196 -23.62 1.45 3.36
N GLN A 197 -23.49 2.77 3.51
CA GLN A 197 -24.61 3.65 3.85
C GLN A 197 -24.86 4.65 2.70
N PRO A 198 -26.13 4.99 2.42
CA PRO A 198 -26.51 5.69 1.20
C PRO A 198 -26.25 7.20 1.34
N ASN A 199 -25.50 7.79 0.40
CA ASN A 199 -25.86 9.01 -0.34
C ASN A 199 -24.65 9.59 -1.09
N THR A 200 -24.69 9.53 -2.42
CA THR A 200 -24.64 10.65 -3.39
C THR A 200 -24.49 10.03 -4.79
N PRO A 201 -25.31 10.39 -5.79
CA PRO A 201 -25.40 9.65 -7.04
C PRO A 201 -24.11 9.82 -7.88
N MET A 202 -23.43 8.71 -8.14
CA MET A 202 -22.53 8.56 -9.29
C MET A 202 -23.32 8.87 -10.55
N GLN A 203 -22.94 9.92 -11.26
CA GLN A 203 -23.25 10.03 -12.68
C GLN A 203 -22.53 8.87 -13.38
N SER A 204 -23.31 7.85 -13.71
CA SER A 204 -22.88 6.74 -14.54
C SER A 204 -22.43 7.27 -15.90
N ALA A 205 -21.19 6.97 -16.28
CA ALA A 205 -20.83 6.82 -17.68
C ALA A 205 -21.79 5.82 -18.33
N ASP A 206 -22.22 6.16 -19.54
CA ASP A 206 -23.15 5.41 -20.39
C ASP A 206 -22.78 3.91 -20.51
N PRO A 207 -23.64 2.96 -20.10
CA PRO A 207 -23.33 1.52 -20.11
C PRO A 207 -23.21 0.86 -21.49
N GLN A 208 -23.20 1.59 -22.62
CA GLN A 208 -23.32 0.97 -23.95
C GLN A 208 -22.16 1.18 -24.94
N ARG A 209 -21.08 1.89 -24.62
CA ARG A 209 -19.97 2.07 -25.56
C ARG A 209 -18.76 1.19 -25.22
N GLN A 210 -18.62 0.05 -25.90
CA GLN A 210 -17.38 -0.73 -25.89
C GLN A 210 -16.38 -0.14 -26.88
N PHE A 211 -15.15 0.07 -26.45
CA PHE A 211 -14.04 0.56 -27.27
C PHE A 211 -13.44 -0.58 -28.11
N GLU A 212 -12.87 -0.24 -29.28
CA GLU A 212 -12.10 -1.21 -30.06
C GLU A 212 -10.84 -1.62 -29.29
N THR A 213 -10.44 -2.90 -29.37
CA THR A 213 -9.25 -3.42 -28.69
C THR A 213 -8.24 -4.03 -29.65
N THR A 214 -6.97 -3.99 -29.25
CA THR A 214 -5.87 -4.71 -29.90
C THR A 214 -5.32 -5.80 -28.98
N ALA A 215 -4.99 -6.96 -29.54
CA ALA A 215 -4.46 -8.08 -28.79
C ALA A 215 -2.96 -7.89 -28.47
N LEU A 216 -2.49 -8.57 -27.42
CA LEU A 216 -1.06 -8.69 -27.15
C LEU A 216 -0.33 -9.30 -28.36
N SER A 217 0.80 -8.71 -28.76
CA SER A 217 1.55 -9.18 -29.92
C SER A 217 1.99 -10.64 -29.71
N PRO A 218 1.93 -11.51 -30.74
CA PRO A 218 2.16 -12.95 -30.59
C PRO A 218 3.51 -13.30 -29.95
N GLU A 219 4.55 -12.50 -30.16
CA GLU A 219 5.90 -12.72 -29.63
C GLU A 219 6.01 -12.58 -28.10
N PHE A 220 5.05 -11.90 -27.45
CA PHE A 220 5.02 -11.73 -25.99
C PHE A 220 4.03 -12.69 -25.30
N ARG A 221 3.32 -13.53 -26.04
CA ARG A 221 2.37 -14.48 -25.44
C ARG A 221 3.09 -15.51 -24.58
N GLY A 222 2.61 -15.70 -23.35
CA GLY A 222 3.19 -16.64 -22.39
C GLY A 222 4.44 -16.14 -21.68
N GLU A 223 4.78 -14.86 -21.79
CA GLU A 223 5.90 -14.23 -21.06
C GLU A 223 5.76 -14.26 -19.53
N ASN A 224 4.55 -14.53 -19.03
CA ASN A 224 4.25 -14.72 -17.61
C ASN A 224 4.49 -16.16 -17.13
N LEU A 225 4.77 -17.11 -18.04
CA LEU A 225 4.93 -18.51 -17.69
C LEU A 225 6.36 -18.83 -17.26
N PRO A 226 6.55 -19.71 -16.26
CA PRO A 226 7.88 -20.23 -15.93
C PRO A 226 8.55 -20.92 -17.12
N GLY A 227 9.80 -20.54 -17.39
CA GLY A 227 10.58 -21.11 -18.49
C GLY A 227 10.21 -20.60 -19.88
N ASN A 228 9.49 -19.48 -19.98
CA ASN A 228 9.20 -18.85 -21.27
C ASN A 228 10.48 -18.47 -22.03
N THR A 229 10.38 -18.38 -23.36
CA THR A 229 11.50 -18.02 -24.24
C THR A 229 11.59 -16.53 -24.54
N VAL A 230 10.63 -15.73 -24.04
CA VAL A 230 10.54 -14.27 -24.26
C VAL A 230 11.54 -13.54 -23.37
N TRP A 231 11.61 -13.92 -22.08
CA TRP A 231 12.50 -13.35 -21.08
C TRP A 231 13.35 -14.44 -20.44
N GLN A 232 14.63 -14.52 -20.83
CA GLN A 232 15.53 -15.57 -20.34
C GLN A 232 15.68 -15.52 -18.81
N GLY A 233 15.11 -16.52 -18.13
CA GLY A 233 15.18 -16.65 -16.66
C GLY A 233 14.30 -15.66 -15.89
N LYS A 234 13.41 -14.91 -16.57
CA LYS A 234 12.48 -13.96 -15.94
C LYS A 234 11.04 -14.20 -16.40
N GLN A 235 10.07 -13.67 -15.65
CA GLN A 235 8.65 -13.83 -15.92
C GLN A 235 7.95 -12.50 -15.64
N VAL A 236 7.10 -12.08 -16.58
CA VAL A 236 6.28 -10.89 -16.38
C VAL A 236 5.16 -11.23 -15.40
N ARG A 237 5.04 -10.45 -14.32
CA ARG A 237 3.96 -10.62 -13.37
C ARG A 237 2.66 -10.13 -14.00
N TYR A 238 1.68 -11.01 -14.09
CA TYR A 238 0.32 -10.65 -14.48
C TYR A 238 -0.52 -10.38 -13.24
N LEU A 239 -1.23 -9.26 -13.25
CA LEU A 239 -2.13 -8.88 -12.17
C LEU A 239 -3.47 -9.60 -12.31
N THR A 240 -4.01 -10.03 -11.19
CA THR A 240 -5.40 -10.43 -11.06
C THR A 240 -6.34 -9.22 -11.18
N GLU A 241 -7.64 -9.49 -11.38
CA GLU A 241 -8.68 -8.46 -11.38
C GLU A 241 -8.64 -7.56 -10.14
N GLN A 242 -8.33 -8.15 -8.98
CA GLN A 242 -8.25 -7.44 -7.71
C GLN A 242 -6.98 -6.60 -7.63
N GLU A 243 -5.82 -7.16 -7.97
CA GLU A 243 -4.55 -6.45 -7.93
C GLU A 243 -4.52 -5.25 -8.89
N ARG A 244 -5.12 -5.38 -10.08
CA ARG A 244 -5.14 -4.27 -11.05
C ARG A 244 -5.99 -3.08 -10.60
N GLN A 245 -6.93 -3.24 -9.66
CA GLN A 245 -7.69 -2.09 -9.13
C GLN A 245 -6.78 -1.05 -8.46
N GLY A 246 -5.67 -1.49 -7.85
CA GLY A 246 -4.67 -0.58 -7.27
C GLY A 246 -3.96 0.29 -8.30
N TYR A 247 -4.04 -0.07 -9.58
CA TYR A 247 -3.46 0.66 -10.71
C TYR A 247 -4.52 1.47 -11.45
N ARG A 248 -5.79 1.47 -11.03
CA ARG A 248 -6.87 2.20 -11.73
C ARG A 248 -6.68 3.71 -11.60
N VAL A 249 -6.93 4.42 -12.69
CA VAL A 249 -7.01 5.88 -12.73
C VAL A 249 -8.47 6.29 -12.78
N ARG A 250 -8.85 7.22 -11.89
CA ARG A 250 -10.16 7.87 -11.91
C ARG A 250 -10.02 9.28 -12.44
N PHE A 251 -10.95 9.72 -13.28
CA PHE A 251 -10.98 11.09 -13.79
C PHE A 251 -12.19 11.82 -13.22
N GLU A 252 -11.95 12.95 -12.54
CA GLU A 252 -13.01 13.80 -11.98
C GLU A 252 -12.71 15.26 -12.28
N ASN A 253 -13.67 15.94 -12.90
CA ASN A 253 -13.55 17.35 -13.31
C ASN A 253 -12.27 17.65 -14.12
N GLY A 254 -11.85 16.71 -14.98
CA GLY A 254 -10.66 16.83 -15.81
C GLY A 254 -9.32 16.54 -15.13
N LEU A 255 -9.32 16.13 -13.86
CA LEU A 255 -8.14 15.73 -13.10
C LEU A 255 -8.06 14.21 -12.96
N ALA A 256 -6.86 13.67 -13.07
CA ALA A 256 -6.54 12.27 -12.86
C ALA A 256 -6.20 11.99 -11.40
N TYR A 257 -6.80 10.94 -10.86
CA TYR A 257 -6.58 10.45 -9.51
C TYR A 257 -6.11 9.00 -9.55
N ASP A 258 -5.19 8.65 -8.66
CA ASP A 258 -4.83 7.25 -8.42
C ASP A 258 -5.97 6.49 -7.72
N SER A 259 -5.78 5.18 -7.55
CA SER A 259 -6.74 4.31 -6.86
C SER A 259 -7.00 4.70 -5.39
N SER A 260 -6.11 5.51 -4.81
CA SER A 260 -6.22 6.09 -3.46
C SER A 260 -6.86 7.48 -3.46
N SER A 261 -7.46 7.92 -4.57
CA SER A 261 -8.07 9.25 -4.73
C SER A 261 -7.11 10.43 -4.53
N ARG A 262 -5.80 10.23 -4.70
CA ARG A 262 -4.82 11.32 -4.71
C ARG A 262 -4.59 11.78 -6.15
N LEU A 263 -4.23 13.05 -6.33
CA LEU A 263 -3.85 13.56 -7.64
C LEU A 263 -2.67 12.75 -8.18
N LEU A 264 -2.86 12.20 -9.37
CA LEU A 264 -1.85 11.37 -10.02
C LEU A 264 -0.65 12.24 -10.40
N ASP A 265 0.55 11.76 -10.12
CA ASP A 265 1.79 12.50 -10.39
C ASP A 265 2.89 11.56 -10.87
N THR A 266 3.43 11.85 -12.06
CA THR A 266 4.47 11.05 -12.71
C THR A 266 5.86 11.70 -12.62
N ARG A 267 6.02 12.84 -11.92
CA ARG A 267 7.31 13.55 -11.83
C ARG A 267 8.41 12.69 -11.22
N ASN A 268 8.05 11.83 -10.26
CA ASN A 268 8.97 10.91 -9.57
C ASN A 268 8.98 9.49 -10.17
N THR A 269 8.45 9.32 -11.39
CA THR A 269 8.34 8.01 -12.06
C THR A 269 9.23 7.98 -13.30
N ALA A 270 9.77 6.82 -13.65
CA ALA A 270 10.60 6.63 -14.84
C ALA A 270 10.19 5.36 -15.58
N THR A 271 10.27 5.39 -16.92
CA THR A 271 10.00 4.23 -17.78
C THR A 271 11.27 3.79 -18.51
N LEU A 272 11.28 2.56 -19.05
CA LEU A 272 12.37 2.08 -19.90
C LEU A 272 12.65 2.99 -21.12
N TRP A 273 11.65 3.72 -21.62
CA TRP A 273 11.78 4.61 -22.79
C TRP A 273 12.14 6.04 -22.41
N THR A 274 11.83 6.43 -21.17
CA THR A 274 12.05 7.78 -20.65
C THR A 274 12.71 7.69 -19.27
N PRO A 275 14.00 7.30 -19.22
CA PRO A 275 14.75 7.16 -17.97
C PRO A 275 14.98 8.51 -17.27
N GLN A 276 14.81 9.62 -18.00
CA GLN A 276 14.86 10.99 -17.50
C GLN A 276 13.73 11.31 -16.50
N GLY A 277 12.71 10.44 -16.43
CA GLY A 277 11.55 10.57 -15.54
C GLY A 277 10.35 11.29 -16.17
N GLY A 278 9.28 11.48 -15.38
CA GLY A 278 8.09 12.24 -15.77
C GLY A 278 7.00 11.44 -16.49
N ARG A 279 7.18 10.12 -16.69
CA ARG A 279 6.24 9.27 -17.42
C ARG A 279 6.00 7.94 -16.71
N ALA A 280 4.84 7.35 -16.95
CA ALA A 280 4.43 6.04 -16.46
C ALA A 280 3.77 5.24 -17.60
N ILE A 281 3.74 3.91 -17.50
CA ILE A 281 3.00 3.08 -18.47
C ILE A 281 1.51 3.14 -18.15
N PHE A 282 0.66 3.08 -19.19
CA PHE A 282 -0.79 2.93 -19.01
C PHE A 282 -1.39 1.95 -20.02
N VAL A 283 -2.54 1.37 -19.65
CA VAL A 283 -3.44 0.64 -20.55
C VAL A 283 -4.88 1.09 -20.32
N MET A 284 -5.71 1.02 -21.36
CA MET A 284 -7.16 1.22 -21.27
C MET A 284 -7.87 -0.09 -21.60
N ASP A 285 -8.85 -0.50 -20.80
CA ASP A 285 -9.67 -1.69 -21.10
C ASP A 285 -10.80 -1.38 -22.10
N ALA A 286 -11.53 -2.42 -22.54
CA ALA A 286 -12.62 -2.30 -23.51
C ALA A 286 -13.79 -1.42 -23.04
N PHE A 287 -13.87 -1.09 -21.76
CA PHE A 287 -14.92 -0.26 -21.16
C PHE A 287 -14.43 1.17 -20.88
N GLY A 288 -13.20 1.50 -21.27
CA GLY A 288 -12.60 2.82 -21.07
C GLY A 288 -11.95 3.01 -19.70
N THR A 289 -11.84 1.96 -18.87
CA THR A 289 -11.10 2.06 -17.61
C THR A 289 -9.61 2.13 -17.89
N ILE A 290 -8.95 3.16 -17.37
CA ILE A 290 -7.51 3.34 -17.50
C ILE A 290 -6.81 2.78 -16.27
N TYR A 291 -5.75 2.04 -16.49
CA TYR A 291 -4.82 1.56 -15.47
C TYR A 291 -3.43 2.12 -15.77
N TRP A 292 -2.70 2.55 -14.76
CA TRP A 292 -1.35 3.12 -14.88
C TRP A 292 -0.39 2.40 -13.95
N SER A 293 0.90 2.36 -14.26
CA SER A 293 1.93 1.92 -13.32
C SER A 293 3.18 2.78 -13.43
N PRO A 294 3.74 3.25 -12.30
CA PRO A 294 5.04 3.90 -12.29
C PRO A 294 6.20 2.89 -12.47
N TRP A 295 5.90 1.59 -12.43
CA TRP A 295 6.87 0.51 -12.56
C TRP A 295 6.87 -0.02 -13.99
N HIS A 296 8.01 0.12 -14.67
CA HIS A 296 8.26 -0.51 -15.97
C HIS A 296 9.62 -1.20 -15.91
N VAL A 297 9.64 -2.46 -15.51
CA VAL A 297 10.85 -3.22 -15.19
C VAL A 297 11.02 -4.35 -16.21
N LEU A 298 12.17 -4.37 -16.88
CA LEU A 298 12.44 -5.27 -18.00
C LEU A 298 12.33 -6.76 -17.58
N GLY A 299 11.39 -7.46 -18.22
CA GLY A 299 11.11 -8.88 -18.00
C GLY A 299 10.33 -9.18 -16.72
N GLU A 300 9.85 -8.17 -16.00
CA GLU A 300 9.18 -8.32 -14.70
C GLU A 300 7.82 -7.62 -14.66
N PHE A 301 7.72 -6.39 -15.19
CA PHE A 301 6.46 -5.63 -15.22
C PHE A 301 6.35 -4.74 -16.47
N HIS A 302 5.34 -4.99 -17.29
CA HIS A 302 5.09 -4.33 -18.57
C HIS A 302 3.60 -3.96 -18.73
N HIS A 303 3.21 -3.36 -19.87
CA HIS A 303 1.80 -3.06 -20.17
C HIS A 303 0.89 -4.30 -20.02
N SER A 304 1.38 -5.46 -20.43
CA SER A 304 0.70 -6.76 -20.33
C SER A 304 0.40 -7.17 -18.89
N SER A 305 1.17 -6.70 -17.90
CA SER A 305 0.94 -6.97 -16.48
C SER A 305 -0.43 -6.48 -16.02
N LEU A 306 -0.84 -5.28 -16.47
CA LEU A 306 -2.02 -4.57 -15.94
C LEU A 306 -3.35 -5.30 -16.23
N LEU A 307 -3.48 -5.90 -17.42
CA LEU A 307 -4.67 -6.70 -17.80
C LEU A 307 -4.35 -8.17 -18.04
N ALA A 308 -3.27 -8.70 -17.46
CA ALA A 308 -2.86 -10.10 -17.62
C ALA A 308 -2.78 -10.58 -19.09
N GLY A 309 -2.26 -9.74 -19.98
CA GLY A 309 -2.11 -10.01 -21.41
C GLY A 309 -3.42 -10.00 -22.22
N ALA A 310 -4.54 -9.59 -21.62
CA ALA A 310 -5.81 -9.41 -22.34
C ALA A 310 -5.71 -8.28 -23.39
N PRO A 311 -6.60 -8.26 -24.40
CA PRO A 311 -6.69 -7.15 -25.34
C PRO A 311 -6.97 -5.81 -24.66
N VAL A 312 -6.37 -4.74 -25.19
CA VAL A 312 -6.46 -3.38 -24.63
C VAL A 312 -7.06 -2.43 -25.65
N ALA A 313 -7.85 -1.46 -25.19
CA ALA A 313 -8.36 -0.35 -25.98
C ALA A 313 -7.31 0.75 -26.20
N GLY A 314 -6.20 0.71 -25.48
CA GLY A 314 -5.06 1.59 -25.71
C GLY A 314 -3.93 1.20 -24.78
N ALA A 315 -2.69 1.47 -25.20
CA ALA A 315 -1.51 1.24 -24.38
C ALA A 315 -0.41 2.23 -24.76
N GLY A 316 0.34 2.70 -23.78
CA GLY A 316 1.44 3.63 -24.04
C GLY A 316 2.01 4.25 -22.78
N GLU A 317 2.48 5.49 -22.89
CA GLU A 317 2.94 6.27 -21.73
C GLU A 317 2.01 7.44 -21.45
N ILE A 318 1.83 7.75 -20.17
CA ILE A 318 1.11 8.90 -19.67
C ILE A 318 2.05 9.79 -18.85
N GLY A 319 1.93 11.10 -19.02
CA GLY A 319 2.57 12.11 -18.17
C GLY A 319 1.50 12.94 -17.47
N VAL A 320 1.57 12.99 -16.14
CA VAL A 320 0.63 13.71 -15.29
C VAL A 320 1.38 14.46 -14.21
N THR A 321 0.98 15.70 -13.96
CA THR A 321 1.50 16.50 -12.84
C THR A 321 0.31 17.04 -12.07
N GLU A 322 0.24 16.75 -10.77
CA GLU A 322 -0.86 17.22 -9.90
C GLU A 322 -2.25 16.93 -10.51
N GLY A 323 -2.41 15.73 -11.07
CA GLY A 323 -3.64 15.26 -11.73
C GLY A 323 -3.87 15.82 -13.14
N HIS A 324 -3.11 16.81 -13.60
CA HIS A 324 -3.22 17.32 -14.97
C HIS A 324 -2.46 16.43 -15.95
N VAL A 325 -3.19 15.75 -16.83
CA VAL A 325 -2.59 14.97 -17.91
C VAL A 325 -2.01 15.93 -18.95
N HIS A 326 -0.69 15.87 -19.14
CA HIS A 326 0.03 16.73 -20.09
C HIS A 326 0.70 15.96 -21.22
N LEU A 327 0.63 14.62 -21.21
CA LEU A 327 1.18 13.77 -22.24
C LEU A 327 0.44 12.44 -22.35
N ILE A 328 0.15 12.03 -23.58
CA ILE A 328 -0.23 10.66 -23.96
C ILE A 328 0.62 10.25 -25.16
N SER A 329 1.23 9.07 -25.11
CA SER A 329 1.93 8.48 -26.26
C SER A 329 1.43 7.09 -26.59
N ASP A 330 1.71 6.61 -27.80
CA ASP A 330 1.46 5.24 -28.25
C ASP A 330 2.65 4.28 -28.03
N LYS A 331 3.61 4.66 -27.19
CA LYS A 331 4.81 3.86 -26.92
C LYS A 331 4.50 2.62 -26.06
N SER A 332 4.12 1.54 -26.71
CA SER A 332 4.05 0.20 -26.12
C SER A 332 4.66 -0.84 -27.04
N THR A 333 5.74 -1.50 -26.61
CA THR A 333 6.35 -2.59 -27.39
C THR A 333 5.51 -3.86 -27.41
N HIS A 334 4.66 -4.08 -26.40
CA HIS A 334 3.89 -5.31 -26.23
C HIS A 334 2.62 -5.31 -27.08
N TYR A 335 1.93 -4.17 -27.16
CA TYR A 335 0.66 -4.04 -27.88
C TYR A 335 0.77 -3.29 -29.20
N ARG A 336 1.83 -2.46 -29.37
CA ARG A 336 2.09 -1.63 -30.57
C ARG A 336 0.80 -1.07 -31.20
N PRO A 337 -0.02 -0.33 -30.43
CA PRO A 337 -1.33 0.10 -30.91
C PRO A 337 -1.18 1.03 -32.11
N GLU A 338 -1.99 0.81 -33.14
CA GLU A 338 -2.18 1.75 -34.26
C GLU A 338 -2.73 3.09 -33.76
N GLN A 339 -2.49 4.18 -34.49
CA GLN A 339 -2.83 5.54 -34.04
C GLN A 339 -4.31 5.70 -33.65
N ARG A 340 -5.24 4.93 -34.27
CA ARG A 340 -6.68 4.98 -33.93
C ARG A 340 -6.96 4.62 -32.46
N PHE A 341 -6.21 3.66 -31.88
CA PHE A 341 -6.39 3.27 -30.49
C PHE A 341 -5.92 4.37 -29.53
N THR A 342 -4.85 5.08 -29.88
CA THR A 342 -4.41 6.25 -29.10
C THR A 342 -5.40 7.41 -29.18
N ARG A 343 -5.99 7.64 -30.36
CA ARG A 343 -7.01 8.68 -30.55
C ARG A 343 -8.26 8.41 -29.71
N GLN A 344 -8.75 7.17 -29.64
CA GLN A 344 -9.90 6.88 -28.78
C GLN A 344 -9.60 7.04 -27.29
N VAL A 345 -8.36 6.79 -26.83
CA VAL A 345 -7.94 7.12 -25.45
C VAL A 345 -8.05 8.62 -25.22
N VAL A 346 -7.54 9.44 -26.15
CA VAL A 346 -7.61 10.91 -26.03
C VAL A 346 -9.06 11.39 -26.03
N GLU A 347 -9.92 10.83 -26.87
CA GLU A 347 -11.36 11.14 -26.88
C GLU A 347 -12.05 10.74 -25.57
N SER A 348 -11.70 9.57 -25.01
CA SER A 348 -12.18 9.13 -23.69
C SER A 348 -11.73 10.08 -22.58
N LEU A 349 -10.46 10.51 -22.57
CA LEU A 349 -9.98 11.48 -21.58
C LEU A 349 -10.71 12.82 -21.69
N ARG A 350 -10.90 13.32 -22.92
CA ARG A 350 -11.64 14.57 -23.18
C ARG A 350 -13.08 14.49 -22.71
N SER A 351 -13.75 13.33 -22.82
CA SER A 351 -15.12 13.17 -22.31
C SER A 351 -15.21 13.21 -20.78
N HIS A 352 -14.10 12.95 -20.07
CA HIS A 352 -13.97 13.14 -18.63
C HIS A 352 -13.50 14.55 -18.22
N GLY A 353 -13.49 15.50 -19.16
CA GLY A 353 -13.11 16.89 -18.93
C GLY A 353 -11.60 17.16 -18.95
N VAL A 354 -10.77 16.17 -19.31
CA VAL A 354 -9.31 16.35 -19.37
C VAL A 354 -8.96 17.25 -20.56
N LEU A 355 -8.24 18.35 -20.28
CA LEU A 355 -7.82 19.32 -21.28
C LEU A 355 -6.51 18.89 -21.96
N LEU A 356 -6.64 18.05 -22.99
CA LEU A 356 -5.55 17.58 -23.84
C LEU A 356 -5.64 18.17 -25.25
N ASN A 357 -4.60 18.86 -25.70
CA ASN A 357 -4.45 19.32 -27.09
C ASN A 357 -3.57 18.36 -27.90
N ASP A 358 -3.62 18.47 -29.23
CA ASP A 358 -2.94 17.52 -30.12
C ASP A 358 -1.39 17.58 -30.01
N SER A 359 -0.82 18.69 -29.53
CA SER A 359 0.63 18.80 -29.30
C SER A 359 1.11 17.99 -28.08
N GLN A 360 0.19 17.56 -27.22
CA GLN A 360 0.45 16.70 -26.06
C GLN A 360 0.25 15.21 -26.37
N VAL A 361 -0.03 14.88 -27.64
CA VAL A 361 -0.24 13.50 -28.11
C VAL A 361 0.91 13.08 -29.02
N GLU A 362 1.74 12.16 -28.54
CA GLU A 362 2.88 11.62 -29.29
C GLU A 362 2.47 10.35 -30.05
N LEU A 363 2.36 10.45 -31.38
CA LEU A 363 2.03 9.32 -32.25
C LEU A 363 3.29 8.84 -33.00
N ASN A 364 3.74 7.63 -32.70
CA ASN A 364 4.94 6.98 -33.25
C ASN A 364 4.59 5.75 -34.11
N SER A 365 3.38 5.21 -33.96
CA SER A 365 2.88 4.04 -34.71
C SER A 365 2.40 4.42 -36.12
N PRO A 366 2.30 3.45 -37.05
CA PRO A 366 1.63 3.65 -38.34
C PRO A 366 0.17 4.11 -38.16
N ARG A 367 -0.34 4.87 -39.14
CA ARG A 367 -1.72 5.39 -39.16
C ARG A 367 -2.76 4.29 -39.23
#